data_AF-A0A7Y5VLB3-F1
#
_entry.id   AF-A0A7Y5VLB3-F1
#
_cell.length_a   1.000
_cell.length_b   1.000
_cell.length_c   1.000
_cell.angle_alpha   90.00
_cell.angle_beta   90.00
_cell.angle_gamma   90.00
#
_symmetry.space_group_name_H-M   'P 1'
#
loop_
_entity.id
_entity.type
_entity.pdbx_description
1 polymer ?
#
loop_
_entity_poly.entity_id
_entity_poly.type
_entity_poly.pdbx_seq_one_letter_code
_entity_poly.pdbx_strand_id
1 'polypeptide(L)'
;MPKISLSGPAELLTIIPFHLGFQPEHSVVVVCFHGKRLGLVARLDAVDDPLAAVSAAQLLPTVLDGSPSSVAVVGFEDEPDEALPLVQELVEGLGRAGVPVRER
;
A
#
# COMPACT_ATOMS: atom_id res chain seq x y z
N MET A 1 29.99 2.01 4.70
CA MET A 1 28.74 1.80 5.44
C MET A 1 27.92 0.77 4.67
N PRO A 2 27.38 -0.28 5.31
CA PRO A 2 26.48 -1.21 4.62
C PRO A 2 25.26 -0.42 4.11
N LYS A 3 24.92 -0.59 2.82
CA LYS A 3 23.69 -0.04 2.26
C LYS A 3 22.56 -0.95 2.71
N ILE A 4 21.64 -0.42 3.50
CA ILE A 4 20.35 -1.07 3.74
C ILE A 4 19.57 -0.94 2.43
N SER A 5 19.32 -2.06 1.75
CA SER A 5 18.43 -2.12 0.59
C SER A 5 17.17 -2.88 0.94
N LEU A 6 16.02 -2.27 0.63
CA LEU A 6 14.76 -2.99 0.54
C LEU A 6 14.82 -3.90 -0.69
N SER A 7 14.91 -5.20 -0.45
CA SER A 7 15.18 -6.21 -1.46
C SER A 7 14.03 -7.20 -1.62
N GLY A 8 13.07 -7.21 -0.69
CA GLY A 8 11.87 -8.04 -0.75
C GLY A 8 10.76 -7.64 0.24
N PRO A 9 9.64 -8.39 0.23
CA PRO A 9 8.44 -8.09 1.02
C PRO A 9 8.69 -8.04 2.53
N ALA A 10 9.53 -8.93 3.06
CA ALA A 10 9.82 -8.99 4.50
C ALA A 10 10.48 -7.71 5.03
N GLU A 11 11.42 -7.13 4.28
CA GLU A 11 12.03 -5.85 4.68
C GLU A 11 11.03 -4.70 4.59
N LEU A 12 10.12 -4.73 3.62
CA LEU A 12 9.05 -3.75 3.51
C LEU A 12 8.14 -3.78 4.74
N LEU A 13 7.67 -4.97 5.13
CA LEU A 13 6.85 -5.17 6.33
C LEU A 13 7.57 -4.67 7.59
N THR A 14 8.89 -4.87 7.67
CA THR A 14 9.70 -4.43 8.82
C THR A 14 9.74 -2.90 8.94
N ILE A 15 9.76 -2.17 7.83
CA ILE A 15 9.93 -0.70 7.86
C ILE A 15 8.63 0.09 7.95
N ILE A 16 7.49 -0.50 7.53
CA ILE A 16 6.20 0.19 7.51
C ILE A 16 5.86 0.83 8.87
N PRO A 17 5.97 0.11 10.00
CA PRO A 17 5.65 0.69 11.31
C PRO A 17 6.50 1.92 11.64
N PHE A 18 7.77 1.93 11.24
CA PHE A 18 8.67 3.07 11.48
C PHE A 18 8.30 4.28 10.62
N HIS A 19 7.77 4.07 9.42
CA HIS A 19 7.25 5.15 8.58
C HIS A 19 5.93 5.72 9.09
N LEU A 20 5.08 4.88 9.68
CA LEU A 20 3.80 5.30 10.26
C LEU A 20 3.96 5.89 11.67
N GLY A 21 5.00 5.49 12.40
CA GLY A 21 5.20 5.83 13.81
C GLY A 21 4.44 4.92 14.79
N PHE A 22 3.77 3.88 14.29
CA PHE A 22 2.99 2.91 15.06
C PHE A 22 2.85 1.58 14.30
N GLN A 23 2.46 0.51 15.00
CA GLN A 23 2.15 -0.78 14.39
C GLN A 23 0.77 -0.70 13.71
N PRO A 24 0.66 -0.87 12.38
CA PRO A 24 -0.64 -0.90 11.71
C PRO A 24 -1.38 -2.19 12.03
N GLU A 25 -2.68 -2.06 12.28
CA GLU A 25 -3.63 -3.13 12.55
C GLU A 25 -4.92 -2.80 11.77
N HIS A 26 -5.68 -3.83 11.36
CA HIS A 26 -6.95 -3.72 10.63
C HIS A 26 -6.92 -2.65 9.53
N SER A 27 -5.97 -2.76 8.61
CA SER A 27 -5.67 -1.70 7.65
C SER A 27 -5.03 -2.16 6.35
N VAL A 28 -5.14 -1.33 5.32
CA VAL A 28 -4.37 -1.45 4.08
C VAL A 28 -3.35 -0.32 4.01
N VAL A 29 -2.09 -0.69 3.78
CA VAL A 29 -0.99 0.26 3.60
C VAL A 29 -0.55 0.28 2.14
N VAL A 30 -0.53 1.48 1.55
CA VAL A 30 -0.03 1.74 0.21
C VAL A 30 1.35 2.38 0.31
N VAL A 31 2.34 1.73 -0.32
CA VAL A 31 3.72 2.23 -0.36
C VAL A 31 4.12 2.53 -1.80
N CYS A 32 4.36 3.80 -2.09
CA CYS A 32 4.84 4.27 -3.38
C CYS A 32 6.36 4.16 -3.47
N PHE A 33 6.87 3.79 -4.65
CA PHE A 33 8.29 3.73 -4.93
C PHE A 33 8.69 4.65 -6.07
N HIS A 34 9.83 5.32 -5.92
CA HIS A 34 10.52 6.07 -6.98
C HIS A 34 11.87 5.41 -7.23
N GLY A 35 11.85 4.35 -8.04
CA GLY A 35 12.97 3.44 -8.23
C GLY A 35 13.28 2.67 -6.95
N LYS A 36 14.40 3.01 -6.30
CA LYS A 36 14.87 2.39 -5.05
C LYS A 36 14.50 3.18 -3.78
N ARG A 37 13.82 4.32 -3.94
CA ARG A 37 13.41 5.18 -2.82
C ARG A 37 11.93 4.99 -2.52
N LEU A 38 11.57 5.13 -1.26
CA LEU A 38 10.19 5.20 -0.82
C LEU A 38 9.67 6.62 -1.04
N GLY A 39 8.42 6.71 -1.50
CA GLY A 39 7.64 7.93 -1.61
C GLY A 39 6.55 7.95 -0.54
N LEU A 40 5.32 8.23 -0.96
CA LEU A 40 4.13 8.18 -0.09
C LEU A 40 4.00 6.80 0.59
N VAL A 41 3.78 6.83 1.90
CA VAL A 41 3.31 5.69 2.70
C VAL A 41 1.98 6.13 3.30
N ALA A 42 0.88 5.53 2.85
CA ALA A 42 -0.47 5.86 3.29
C ALA A 42 -1.13 4.64 3.93
N ARG A 43 -1.81 4.84 5.05
CA ARG A 43 -2.57 3.81 5.77
C ARG A 43 -4.06 4.15 5.70
N LEU A 44 -4.87 3.16 5.38
CA LEU A 44 -6.31 3.24 5.32
C LEU A 44 -6.88 2.17 6.24
N ASP A 45 -7.93 2.48 6.99
CA ASP A 45 -8.67 1.45 7.73
C ASP A 45 -9.17 0.36 6.76
N ALA A 46 -9.09 -0.90 7.18
CA ALA A 46 -9.74 -1.98 6.48
C ALA A 46 -11.25 -1.78 6.59
N VAL A 47 -11.92 -1.83 5.45
CA VAL A 47 -13.35 -1.55 5.32
C VAL A 47 -13.94 -2.46 4.26
N ASP A 48 -15.15 -2.93 4.51
CA ASP A 48 -15.91 -3.73 3.58
C ASP A 48 -16.53 -2.89 2.46
N ASP A 49 -17.11 -3.58 1.48
CA ASP A 49 -17.99 -2.96 0.49
C ASP A 49 -19.22 -2.32 1.14
N PRO A 50 -19.68 -1.15 0.62
CA PRO A 50 -19.16 -0.41 -0.54
C PRO A 50 -18.08 0.63 -0.17
N LEU A 51 -17.66 0.69 1.10
CA LEU A 51 -16.75 1.73 1.58
C LEU A 51 -15.34 1.55 1.04
N ALA A 52 -14.93 0.30 0.77
CA ALA A 52 -13.67 -0.03 0.08
C ALA A 52 -13.48 0.78 -1.22
N ALA A 53 -14.46 0.74 -2.10
CA ALA A 53 -14.43 1.45 -3.39
C ALA A 53 -14.31 2.97 -3.20
N VAL A 54 -15.04 3.54 -2.22
CA VAL A 54 -15.00 4.98 -1.92
C VAL A 54 -13.62 5.38 -1.38
N SER A 55 -13.08 4.63 -0.42
CA SER A 55 -11.77 4.87 0.18
C SER A 55 -10.65 4.76 -0.85
N ALA A 56 -10.69 3.75 -1.72
CA ALA A 56 -9.73 3.62 -2.81
C ALA A 56 -9.81 4.80 -3.79
N ALA A 57 -11.02 5.20 -4.21
CA ALA A 57 -11.23 6.33 -5.11
C ALA A 57 -10.72 7.66 -4.54
N GLN A 58 -10.73 7.84 -3.21
CA GLN A 58 -10.21 9.03 -2.55
C GLN A 58 -8.67 9.07 -2.51
N LEU A 59 -8.02 7.92 -2.32
CA LEU A 59 -6.56 7.84 -2.23
C LEU A 59 -5.87 7.87 -3.59
N LEU A 60 -6.44 7.20 -4.59
CA LEU A 60 -5.81 6.98 -5.89
C LEU A 60 -5.33 8.29 -6.55
N PRO A 61 -6.08 9.40 -6.57
CA PRO A 61 -5.59 10.65 -7.15
C PRO A 61 -4.27 11.13 -6.52
N THR A 62 -4.12 11.04 -5.21
CA THR A 62 -2.88 11.41 -4.51
C THR A 62 -1.72 10.48 -4.85
N VAL A 63 -1.99 9.18 -4.95
CA VAL A 63 -0.97 8.19 -5.37
C VAL A 63 -0.51 8.48 -6.80
N LEU A 64 -1.44 8.74 -7.71
CA LEU A 64 -1.16 8.97 -9.12
C LEU A 64 -0.45 10.30 -9.39
N ASP A 65 -0.82 11.37 -8.67
CA ASP A 65 -0.13 12.67 -8.74
C ASP A 65 1.37 12.54 -8.40
N GLY A 66 1.69 11.65 -7.45
CA GLY A 66 3.07 11.31 -7.10
C GLY A 66 3.87 10.58 -8.18
N SER A 67 3.25 10.17 -9.29
CA SER A 67 3.88 9.45 -10.42
C SER A 67 4.84 8.33 -9.99
N PRO A 68 4.39 7.37 -9.17
CA PRO A 68 5.25 6.31 -8.65
C PRO A 68 5.70 5.38 -9.77
N SER A 69 6.94 4.89 -9.67
CA SER A 69 7.45 3.85 -10.57
C SER A 69 6.79 2.48 -10.34
N SER A 70 6.31 2.25 -9.12
CA SER A 70 5.59 1.05 -8.68
C SER A 70 5.00 1.29 -7.30
N VAL A 71 4.05 0.47 -6.89
CA VAL A 71 3.36 0.55 -5.60
C VAL A 71 3.34 -0.83 -4.95
N ALA A 72 3.44 -0.91 -3.62
CA ALA A 72 3.05 -2.11 -2.87
C ALA A 72 1.76 -1.83 -2.10
N VAL A 73 0.87 -2.81 -2.03
CA VAL A 73 -0.39 -2.75 -1.30
C VAL A 73 -0.38 -3.90 -0.30
N VAL A 74 -0.40 -3.57 0.99
CA VAL A 74 -0.20 -4.53 2.08
C VAL A 74 -1.41 -4.50 2.99
N GLY A 75 -2.07 -5.64 3.17
CA GLY A 75 -3.10 -5.83 4.20
C GLY A 75 -2.46 -6.17 5.55
N PHE A 76 -2.94 -5.53 6.60
CA PHE A 76 -2.69 -5.85 8.00
C PHE A 76 -4.02 -6.24 8.62
N GLU A 77 -4.18 -7.52 8.92
CA GLU A 77 -5.43 -8.13 9.36
C GLU A 77 -5.15 -9.23 10.39
N ASP A 78 -6.11 -9.45 11.28
CA ASP A 78 -6.11 -10.59 12.19
C ASP A 78 -7.02 -11.71 11.67
N GLU A 79 -8.13 -11.34 11.02
CA GLU A 79 -9.05 -12.26 10.37
C GLU A 79 -8.71 -12.36 8.87
N PRO A 80 -8.64 -13.57 8.31
CA PRO A 80 -8.37 -13.74 6.89
C PRO A 80 -9.34 -12.96 6.01
N ASP A 81 -8.79 -12.30 5.00
CA ASP A 81 -9.52 -11.55 3.96
C ASP A 81 -10.23 -10.27 4.45
N GLU A 82 -10.03 -9.84 5.70
CA GLU A 82 -10.59 -8.58 6.24
C GLU A 82 -10.17 -7.36 5.40
N ALA A 83 -8.91 -7.33 4.98
CA ALA A 83 -8.37 -6.25 4.16
C ALA A 83 -8.67 -6.42 2.66
N LEU A 84 -9.16 -7.59 2.26
CA LEU A 84 -9.25 -7.99 0.85
C LEU A 84 -10.09 -7.05 -0.01
N PRO A 85 -11.29 -6.58 0.41
CA PRO A 85 -12.10 -5.68 -0.41
C PRO A 85 -11.34 -4.40 -0.79
N LEU A 86 -10.70 -3.76 0.19
CA LEU A 86 -9.92 -2.54 -0.05
C LEU A 86 -8.63 -2.81 -0.83
N VAL A 87 -7.94 -3.93 -0.58
CA VAL A 87 -6.77 -4.35 -1.36
C VAL A 87 -7.15 -4.55 -2.83
N GLN A 88 -8.30 -5.16 -3.12
CA GLN A 88 -8.78 -5.38 -4.48
C GLN A 88 -9.05 -4.06 -5.20
N GLU A 89 -9.83 -3.17 -4.59
CA GLU A 89 -10.16 -1.86 -5.17
C GLU A 89 -8.92 -1.01 -5.46
N LEU A 90 -7.94 -1.00 -4.56
CA LEU A 90 -6.67 -0.30 -4.76
C LEU A 90 -5.85 -0.92 -5.90
N VAL A 91 -5.73 -2.25 -5.94
CA VAL A 91 -4.98 -2.95 -7.00
C VAL A 91 -5.64 -2.76 -8.37
N GLU A 92 -6.95 -2.85 -8.44
CA GLU A 92 -7.69 -2.62 -9.68
C GLU A 92 -7.59 -1.17 -10.15
N GLY A 93 -7.69 -0.21 -9.24
CA GLY A 93 -7.52 1.21 -9.54
C GLY A 93 -6.12 1.52 -10.08
N LEU A 94 -5.08 0.96 -9.45
CA LEU A 94 -3.69 1.07 -9.92
C LEU A 94 -3.48 0.40 -11.28
N GLY A 95 -4.07 -0.78 -11.48
CA GLY A 95 -4.04 -1.51 -12.75
C GLY A 95 -4.69 -0.74 -13.89
N ARG A 96 -5.86 -0.13 -13.65
CA ARG A 96 -6.55 0.75 -14.60
C ARG A 96 -5.71 1.98 -14.96
N ALA A 97 -4.91 2.48 -14.03
CA ALA A 97 -4.00 3.60 -14.25
C ALA A 97 -2.63 3.20 -14.83
N GLY A 98 -2.37 1.90 -15.05
CA GLY A 98 -1.11 1.39 -15.58
C GLY A 98 0.07 1.46 -14.59
N VAL A 99 -0.18 1.60 -13.29
CA VAL A 99 0.85 1.63 -12.25
C VAL A 99 1.18 0.19 -11.80
N PRO A 100 2.44 -0.27 -11.92
CA PRO A 100 2.80 -1.62 -11.50
C PRO A 100 2.67 -1.82 -9.99
N VAL A 101 2.00 -2.90 -9.58
CA VAL A 101 1.96 -3.36 -8.18
C VAL A 101 3.08 -4.38 -7.97
N ARG A 102 3.95 -4.16 -6.98
CA ARG A 102 4.99 -5.11 -6.57
C ARG A 102 4.33 -6.31 -5.90
N GLU A 103 4.94 -7.50 -6.04
CA GLU A 103 4.41 -8.79 -5.56
C GLU A 103 3.73 -8.66 -4.19
N ARG A 104 2.49 -9.19 -4.15
CA ARG A 104 1.58 -9.24 -2.99
C ARG A 104 2.12 -10.13 -1.90
#